data_AF-A0A7G9YSU9-F1
#
_entry.id   AF-A0A7G9YSU9-F1
#
_cell.length_a   1.000
_cell.length_b   1.000
_cell.length_c   1.000
_cell.angle_alpha   90.00
_cell.angle_beta   90.00
_cell.angle_gamma   90.00
#
_symmetry.space_group_name_H-M   'P 1'
#
loop_
_entity.id
_entity.type
_entity.pdbx_description
1 polymer ?
#
loop_
_entity_poly.entity_id
_entity_poly.type
_entity_poly.pdbx_seq_one_letter_code
_entity_poly.pdbx_strand_id
1 'polypeptide(L)' 'MKKEELVHLHLLLAQLKKHCEENGVSGDFAKYNDLGISPFQVHRSKEEHKQAVFVLGTELASLAARNNGPFL' A
#
# COMPACT_ATOMS: atom_id res chain seq x y z
N MET A 1 -2.91 -9.13 14.60
CA MET A 1 -2.03 -9.61 13.50
C MET A 1 -0.62 -9.88 14.00
N LYS A 2 -0.04 -11.01 13.60
CA LYS A 2 1.39 -11.35 13.74
C LYS A 2 2.24 -10.49 12.81
N LYS A 3 3.56 -10.42 13.05
CA LYS A 3 4.47 -9.63 12.20
C LYS A 3 4.50 -10.15 10.76
N GLU A 4 4.59 -11.46 10.57
CA GLU A 4 4.57 -12.11 9.25
C GLU A 4 3.30 -11.78 8.46
N GLU A 5 2.13 -11.82 9.10
CA GLU A 5 0.85 -11.43 8.49
C GLU A 5 0.88 -9.96 8.03
N LEU A 6 1.48 -9.05 8.81
CA LEU A 6 1.63 -7.65 8.43
C LEU A 6 2.61 -7.45 7.28
N VAL A 7 3.71 -8.21 7.24
CA VAL A 7 4.67 -8.18 6.13
C VAL A 7 4.01 -8.66 4.84
N HIS A 8 3.25 -9.76 4.89
CA HIS A 8 2.50 -10.28 3.74
C HIS A 8 1.42 -9.30 3.27
N LEU A 9 0.70 -8.66 4.19
CA LEU A 9 -0.27 -7.63 3.83
C LEU A 9 0.40 -6.40 3.21
N HIS A 10 1.54 -5.96 3.74
CA HIS A 10 2.33 -4.88 3.15
C HIS A 10 2.73 -5.24 1.71
N LEU A 11 3.23 -6.47 1.49
CA LEU A 11 3.59 -6.95 0.16
C LEU A 11 2.39 -6.92 -0.80
N LEU A 12 1.24 -7.42 -0.38
CA LEU A 12 0.01 -7.44 -1.18
C LEU A 12 -0.41 -6.03 -1.59
N LEU A 13 -0.43 -5.07 -0.65
CA LEU A 13 -0.82 -3.70 -0.95
C LEU A 13 0.19 -2.99 -1.86
N ALA A 14 1.49 -3.26 -1.71
CA ALA A 14 2.53 -2.74 -2.60
C ALA A 14 2.39 -3.30 -4.02
N GLN A 15 2.04 -4.59 -4.16
CA GLN A 15 1.73 -5.20 -5.46
C GLN A 15 0.47 -4.60 -6.08
N LEU A 16 -0.58 -4.37 -5.28
CA LEU A 16 -1.81 -3.73 -5.76
C LEU A 16 -1.55 -2.30 -6.24
N LYS A 17 -0.78 -1.51 -5.47
CA LYS A 17 -0.32 -0.18 -5.89
C LYS A 17 0.37 -0.26 -7.26
N LYS A 18 1.35 -1.16 -7.41
CA LYS A 18 2.08 -1.34 -8.67
C LYS A 18 1.15 -1.72 -9.82
N HIS A 19 0.20 -2.61 -9.57
CA HIS A 19 -0.80 -3.00 -10.56
C HIS A 19 -1.67 -1.81 -11.00
N CYS A 20 -2.13 -0.97 -10.07
CA CYS A 20 -2.86 0.26 -10.40
C CYS A 20 -2.01 1.19 -11.29
N GLU A 21 -0.75 1.43 -10.92
CA GLU A 21 0.18 2.27 -11.68
C GLU A 21 0.41 1.73 -13.11
N GLU A 22 0.58 0.41 -13.26
CA GLU A 22 0.75 -0.27 -14.55
C GLU A 22 -0.50 -0.18 -15.44
N ASN A 23 -1.69 -0.03 -14.87
CA ASN A 23 -2.96 0.13 -15.59
C ASN A 23 -3.37 1.60 -15.76
N GLY A 24 -2.47 2.56 -15.52
CA GLY A 24 -2.75 3.99 -15.67
C GLY A 24 -3.64 4.57 -14.58
N VAL A 25 -3.90 3.82 -13.51
CA VAL A 25 -4.67 4.26 -12.33
C VAL A 25 -3.68 4.78 -11.30
N SER A 26 -3.36 6.07 -11.36
CA SER A 26 -2.39 6.68 -10.46
C SER A 26 -3.05 7.33 -9.24
N GLY A 27 -2.52 7.03 -8.05
CA GLY A 27 -2.87 7.68 -6.79
C GLY A 27 -1.70 8.48 -6.24
N ASP A 28 -1.97 9.36 -5.26
CA ASP A 28 -0.92 10.03 -4.51
C ASP A 28 -0.37 9.08 -3.43
N PHE A 29 0.83 8.57 -3.64
CA PHE A 29 1.53 7.68 -2.70
C PHE A 29 2.71 8.37 -2.01
N ALA A 30 2.81 9.71 -2.04
CA ALA A 30 3.92 10.46 -1.43
C ALA A 30 4.12 10.09 0.05
N LYS A 31 3.02 10.05 0.82
CA LYS A 31 3.06 9.67 2.25
C LYS A 31 3.63 8.28 2.48
N TYR A 32 3.38 7.34 1.58
CA TYR A 32 3.94 5.99 1.68
C TYR A 32 5.43 6.00 1.35
N ASN A 33 5.82 6.70 0.29
CA ASN A 33 7.22 6.83 -0.13
C ASN A 33 8.09 7.48 0.97
N ASP A 34 7.54 8.48 1.66
CA ASP A 34 8.22 9.18 2.77
C ASP A 34 8.51 8.28 3.98
N LEU A 35 7.81 7.15 4.12
CA LEU A 35 8.12 6.17 5.17
C LEU A 35 9.44 5.43 4.92
N GLY A 36 9.95 5.44 3.69
CA GLY A 36 11.22 4.80 3.33
C GLY A 36 11.26 3.31 3.65
N ILE A 37 10.11 2.62 3.63
CA ILE A 37 9.99 1.20 3.97
C ILE A 37 9.43 0.38 2.82
N SER A 38 10.08 -0.75 2.55
CA SER A 38 9.69 -1.75 1.56
C SER A 38 9.20 -3.03 2.25
N PRO A 39 8.23 -3.77 1.66
CA PRO A 39 7.78 -5.05 2.20
C PRO A 39 8.91 -6.10 2.28
N PHE A 40 9.98 -5.95 1.51
CA PHE A 40 11.14 -6.86 1.53
C PHE A 40 12.08 -6.63 2.73
N GLN A 41 11.94 -5.52 3.45
CA GLN A 41 12.75 -5.22 4.63
C GLN A 41 12.18 -5.89 5.89
N VAL A 42 12.08 -7.22 5.88
CA VAL A 42 11.44 -8.04 6.93
C VAL A 42 12.03 -7.87 8.33
N HIS A 43 13.24 -7.32 8.44
CA HIS A 43 13.91 -7.01 9.71
C HIS A 43 13.33 -5.77 10.39
N ARG A 44 12.65 -4.86 9.66
CA ARG A 44 12.04 -3.64 10.21
C ARG A 44 10.93 -3.98 11.21
N SER A 45 10.57 -3.02 12.06
CA SER A 45 9.68 -3.29 13.19
C SER A 45 8.26 -3.59 12.74
N LYS A 46 7.51 -4.29 13.60
CA LYS A 46 6.09 -4.58 13.36
C LYS A 46 5.27 -3.28 13.17
N GLU A 47 5.58 -2.24 13.94
CA GLU A 47 4.83 -0.98 13.88
C GLU A 47 5.11 -0.23 12.57
N GLU A 48 6.34 -0.29 12.05
CA GLU A 48 6.66 0.32 10.75
C GLU A 48 5.93 -0.37 9.59
N HIS A 49 5.85 -1.71 9.60
CA HIS A 49 5.03 -2.45 8.62
C HIS A 49 3.54 -2.13 8.77
N LYS A 50 3.04 -1.94 10.00
CA LYS A 50 1.65 -1.56 10.25
C LYS A 50 1.35 -0.15 9.75
N GLN A 51 2.25 0.81 9.97
CA GLN A 51 2.12 2.17 9.45
C GLN A 51 2.11 2.17 7.92
N ALA A 52 3.01 1.41 7.29
CA ALA A 52 3.04 1.24 5.84
C ALA A 52 1.72 0.68 5.28
N VAL A 53 1.18 -0.37 5.90
CA VAL A 53 -0.13 -0.94 5.56
C VAL A 53 -1.23 0.10 5.68
N PHE A 54 -1.26 0.87 6.77
CA PHE A 54 -2.30 1.86 7.01
C PHE A 54 -2.28 2.99 5.98
N VAL A 55 -1.09 3.51 5.66
CA VAL A 55 -0.93 4.58 4.66
C VAL A 55 -1.28 4.06 3.26
N LEU A 56 -0.74 2.91 2.84
CA LEU A 56 -1.08 2.31 1.54
C LEU A 56 -2.57 2.03 1.40
N GLY A 57 -3.19 1.42 2.42
CA GLY A 57 -4.61 1.10 2.40
C GLY A 57 -5.49 2.35 2.26
N THR A 58 -5.12 3.45 2.94
CA THR A 58 -5.84 4.72 2.88
C THR A 58 -5.75 5.36 1.49
N GLU A 59 -4.56 5.38 0.89
CA GLU A 59 -4.38 5.97 -0.44
C GLU A 59 -5.04 5.11 -1.54
N LEU A 60 -4.99 3.78 -1.42
CA LEU A 60 -5.71 2.86 -2.31
C LEU A 60 -7.23 2.99 -2.17
N ALA A 61 -7.76 3.11 -0.96
CA ALA A 61 -9.19 3.35 -0.74
C ALA A 61 -9.62 4.70 -1.32
N SER A 62 -8.80 5.74 -1.15
CA SER A 62 -9.05 7.06 -1.73
C SER A 62 -9.00 7.02 -3.26
N LEU A 63 -8.08 6.24 -3.84
CA LEU A 63 -7.99 6.01 -5.28
C LEU A 63 -9.25 5.31 -5.81
N ALA A 64 -9.71 4.25 -5.14
CA ALA A 64 -10.94 3.54 -5.50
C ALA A 64 -12.17 4.47 -5.41
N ALA A 65 -12.27 5.29 -4.35
CA ALA A 65 -13.37 6.23 -4.18
C ALA A 65 -13.42 7.33 -5.27
N ARG A 66 -12.26 7.75 -5.78
CA ARG A 66 -12.14 8.70 -6.90
C ARG A 66 -12.49 8.05 -8.24
N ASN A 67 -12.17 6.77 -8.41
CA ASN A 67 -12.40 6.01 -9.63
C ASN A 67 -13.78 5.31 -9.71
N ASN A 68 -14.79 5.81 -8.98
CA ASN A 68 -16.19 5.41 -9.15
C ASN A 68 -16.81 5.86 -10.51
N GLY A 69 -16.02 5.84 -11.60
CA GLY A 69 -16.48 5.84 -12.98
C GLY A 69 -16.72 4.40 -13.47
N PRO A 70 -17.41 4.20 -14.61
CA PRO A 70 -18.23 3.02 -14.93
C PRO A 70 -17.47 1.73 -15.26
N PHE A 71 -16.23 1.57 -14.79
CA PHE A 71 -15.40 0.39 -15.03
C PHE A 71 -15.17 -0.47 -13.77
N LEU A 72 -16.01 -0.25 -12.74
CA LEU A 72 -16.50 -1.31 -11.84
C LEU A 72 -18.00 -1.52 -12.12
#